data_AF-A0A926P1V6-F1
#
_entry.id   AF-A0A926P1V6-F1
#
_cell.length_a   1.000
_cell.length_b   1.000
_cell.length_c   1.000
_cell.angle_alpha   90.00
_cell.angle_beta   90.00
_cell.angle_gamma   90.00
#
_symmetry.space_group_name_H-M   'P 1'
#
loop_
_entity.id
_entity.type
_entity.pdbx_description
1 polymer ?
#
loop_
_entity_poly.entity_id
_entity_poly.type
_entity_poly.pdbx_seq_one_letter_code
_entity_poly.pdbx_strand_id
1 'polypeptide(L)' 'CSGGGTGAIVVSPQAPCAGLATVQCMTVTVSYDYASHPFLPGTATLYGWVMQAPIRSVAVAQLDLGSN' A
#
# COMPACT_ATOMS: atom_id res chain seq x y z
N CYS A 1 11.92 -5.85 -12.50
CA CYS A 1 11.70 -5.94 -11.04
C CYS A 1 10.45 -6.77 -10.78
N SER A 2 10.61 -8.02 -10.35
CA SER A 2 9.50 -8.94 -10.08
C SER A 2 9.09 -8.84 -8.61
N GLY A 3 7.97 -8.15 -8.33
CA GLY A 3 7.27 -8.18 -7.04
C GLY A 3 8.10 -7.73 -5.84
N GLY A 4 8.33 -6.43 -5.70
CA GLY A 4 8.88 -5.87 -4.45
C GLY A 4 7.76 -5.71 -3.43
N GLY A 5 7.88 -6.37 -2.29
CA GLY A 5 6.93 -6.19 -1.19
C GLY A 5 7.21 -7.10 0.01
N THR A 6 7.43 -6.51 1.19
CA THR A 6 7.28 -7.22 2.47
C THR A 6 5.79 -7.38 2.77
N GLY A 7 5.32 -8.30 3.61
CA GLY A 7 3.87 -8.46 3.88
C GLY A 7 3.10 -7.17 4.24
N ALA A 8 3.79 -6.15 4.77
CA ALA A 8 3.27 -4.80 5.05
C ALA A 8 3.27 -3.81 3.85
N ILE A 9 3.95 -4.14 2.75
CA ILE A 9 4.06 -3.32 1.53
C ILE A 9 3.74 -4.22 0.34
N VAL A 10 2.60 -4.01 -0.30
CA VAL A 10 2.18 -4.79 -1.47
C VAL A 10 2.20 -3.88 -2.69
N VAL A 11 2.97 -4.25 -3.71
CA VAL A 11 3.03 -3.54 -4.99
C VAL A 11 2.30 -4.37 -6.04
N SER A 12 1.34 -3.75 -6.73
CA SER A 12 0.63 -4.42 -7.83
C SER A 12 1.55 -4.64 -9.03
N PRO A 13 1.25 -5.62 -9.90
CA PRO A 13 1.81 -5.65 -11.24
C PRO A 13 1.56 -4.34 -11.98
N GLN A 14 2.42 -4.03 -12.96
CA GLN A 14 2.17 -2.94 -13.90
C GLN A 14 0.89 -3.26 -14.69
N ALA A 15 -0.01 -2.29 -14.76
CA ALA A 15 -1.22 -2.36 -15.56
C ALA A 15 -1.52 -1.00 -16.22
N PRO A 16 -2.23 -0.96 -17.37
CA PRO A 16 -2.66 0.31 -17.95
C PRO A 16 -3.46 1.15 -16.95
N CYS A 17 -3.16 2.45 -16.86
CA CYS A 17 -3.93 3.36 -16.03
C CYS A 17 -5.38 3.51 -16.54
N ALA A 18 -6.35 3.52 -15.64
CA ALA A 18 -7.75 3.73 -16.00
C ALA A 18 -7.92 5.09 -16.69
N GLY A 19 -8.40 5.09 -17.93
CA GLY A 19 -8.60 6.30 -18.74
C GLY A 19 -7.35 6.83 -19.47
N LEU A 20 -6.16 6.23 -19.27
CA LEU A 20 -4.93 6.60 -19.98
C LEU A 20 -4.15 5.35 -20.43
N ALA A 21 -4.46 4.88 -21.65
CA ALA A 21 -3.89 3.65 -22.20
C ALA A 21 -2.38 3.70 -22.48
N THR A 22 -1.79 4.90 -22.58
CA THR A 22 -0.36 5.10 -22.86
C THR A 22 0.50 5.13 -21.59
N VAL A 23 -0.09 4.96 -20.41
CA VAL A 23 0.60 5.09 -19.12
C VAL A 23 0.48 3.79 -18.33
N GLN A 24 1.57 3.34 -17.71
CA GLN A 24 1.57 2.20 -16.82
C GLN A 24 1.36 2.66 -15.37
N CYS A 25 0.42 2.04 -14.68
CA CYS A 25 0.13 2.27 -13.28
C CYS A 25 0.65 1.12 -12.43
N MET A 26 1.23 1.47 -11.29
CA MET A 26 1.47 0.54 -10.19
C MET A 26 0.78 1.07 -8.93
N THR A 27 0.08 0.21 -8.22
CA THR A 27 -0.53 0.52 -6.94
C THR A 27 0.36 0.00 -5.83
N VAL A 28 0.82 0.90 -4.96
CA VAL A 28 1.57 0.57 -3.74
C VAL A 28 0.61 0.68 -2.57
N THR A 29 0.38 -0.43 -1.88
CA THR A 29 -0.42 -0.50 -0.67
C THR A 29 0.49 -0.76 0.51
N VAL A 30 0.47 0.13 1.50
CA VAL A 30 1.19 -0.05 2.77
C VAL A 30 0.16 -0.29 3.88
N SER A 31 0.39 -1.30 4.70
CA SER A 31 -0.44 -1.64 5.86
C SER A 31 0.38 -1.62 7.15
N TYR A 32 -0.25 -1.18 8.24
CA TYR A 32 0.36 -1.21 9.57
C TYR A 32 -0.60 -1.81 10.59
N ASP A 33 -0.11 -2.81 11.34
CA ASP A 33 -0.89 -3.51 12.36
C ASP A 33 -0.69 -2.86 13.73
N TYR A 34 -1.60 -1.94 14.06
CA TYR A 34 -1.63 -1.24 15.35
C TYR A 34 -1.99 -2.14 16.54
N ALA A 35 -2.55 -3.33 16.31
CA ALA A 35 -2.87 -4.25 17.39
C ALA A 35 -1.61 -4.94 17.92
N SER A 36 -0.70 -5.34 17.04
CA SER A 36 0.60 -5.92 17.44
C SER A 36 1.68 -4.86 17.70
N HIS A 37 1.57 -3.67 17.11
CA HIS A 37 2.55 -2.59 17.23
C HIS A 37 1.88 -1.22 17.47
N PRO A 38 1.42 -0.90 18.68
CA PRO A 38 0.85 0.41 18.96
C PRO A 38 1.94 1.51 18.98
N PHE A 39 1.66 2.67 18.39
CA PHE A 39 2.56 3.83 18.41
C PHE A 39 2.74 4.39 19.83
N LEU A 40 1.68 4.36 20.64
CA LEU A 40 1.73 4.71 22.06
C LEU A 40 1.97 3.43 22.87
N PRO A 41 3.02 3.38 23.72
CA PRO A 41 3.26 2.23 24.58
C PRO A 41 2.05 1.96 25.50
N GLY A 42 1.63 0.69 25.59
CA GLY A 42 0.55 0.27 26.49
C GLY A 42 -0.88 0.42 25.94
N THR A 43 -1.07 0.90 24.71
CA THR A 43 -2.43 1.10 24.14
C THR A 43 -2.87 0.00 23.18
N ALA A 44 -2.15 -1.12 23.06
CA ALA A 44 -2.48 -2.21 22.12
C ALA A 44 -3.94 -2.67 22.22
N THR A 45 -4.44 -2.87 23.45
CA THR A 45 -5.82 -3.33 23.70
C THR A 45 -6.87 -2.30 23.29
N LEU A 46 -6.61 -1.00 23.54
CA LEU A 46 -7.49 0.08 23.12
C LEU A 46 -7.51 0.22 21.59
N TYR A 47 -6.34 0.16 20.95
CA TYR A 47 -6.25 0.17 19.49
C TYR A 47 -6.93 -1.04 18.87
N GLY A 48 -6.77 -2.25 19.40
CA GLY A 48 -7.47 -3.43 18.88
C GLY A 48 -9.00 -3.35 19.02
N TRP A 49 -9.50 -2.69 20.07
CA TRP A 49 -10.94 -2.51 20.28
C TRP A 49 -11.54 -1.38 19.41
N VAL A 50 -10.86 -0.23 19.34
CA VAL A 50 -11.33 0.95 18.60
C VAL A 50 -10.99 0.84 17.10
N MET A 51 -9.81 0.36 16.76
CA MET A 51 -9.37 0.11 15.38
C MET A 51 -9.49 -1.38 15.05
N GLN A 52 -10.69 -1.76 14.62
CA GLN A 52 -11.02 -3.14 14.23
C GLN A 52 -10.30 -3.62 12.96
N ALA A 53 -9.66 -2.72 12.21
CA ALA A 53 -8.91 -3.03 10.99
C ALA A 53 -7.58 -2.27 10.94
N PRO A 54 -6.53 -2.85 10.32
CA PRO A 54 -5.27 -2.15 10.06
C PRO A 54 -5.50 -0.88 9.24
N ILE A 55 -4.77 0.19 9.56
CA ILE A 55 -4.75 1.36 8.69
C ILE A 55 -3.96 1.00 7.43
N ARG A 56 -4.50 1.39 6.27
CA ARG A 56 -3.88 1.18 4.97
C ARG A 56 -3.69 2.52 4.26
N SER A 57 -2.51 2.72 3.68
CA SER A 57 -2.21 3.84 2.79
C SER A 57 -2.01 3.32 1.37
N VAL A 58 -2.65 3.95 0.39
CA VAL A 58 -2.59 3.54 -1.02
C VAL A 58 -2.06 4.71 -1.84
N ALA A 59 -1.03 4.47 -2.64
CA ALA A 59 -0.50 5.43 -3.60
C ALA A 59 -0.39 4.76 -4.98
N VAL A 60 -0.78 5.48 -6.03
CA VAL A 60 -0.66 5.01 -7.42
C VAL A 60 0.43 5.82 -8.10
N ALA A 61 1.48 5.15 -8.56
CA ALA A 61 2.53 5.76 -9.37
C ALA A 61 2.20 5.53 -10.85
N GLN A 62 2.17 6.63 -11.61
CA GLN A 62 2.05 6.61 -13.06
C GLN A 62 3.46 6.65 -13.66
N LEU A 63 3.84 5.59 -14.37
CA LEU A 63 5.04 5.56 -15.19
C LEU A 63 4.66 5.87 -16.63
N ASP A 64 5.16 7.00 -17.13
CA ASP A 64 5.27 7.24 -18.55
C ASP A 64 6.36 6.32 -19.10
N LEU A 65 6.02 5.48 -20.07
CA LEU A 65 6.96 4.52 -20.63
C LEU A 65 7.99 5.17 -21.55
N GLY A 66 7.76 6.41 -22.00
CA GLY A 66 8.63 7.10 -22.94
C GLY A 66 8.73 6.38 -24.29
N SER A 67 8.46 7.09 -25.38
CA SER A 67 8.91 6.62 -26.70
C SER A 67 10.44 6.67 -26.70
N ASN A 68 11.11 5.52 -26.75
CA ASN A 68 12.55 5.48 -27.02
C ASN A 68 12.83 5.94 -28.45
#